data_AF-A0A8T5T456-F1
#
_entry.id   AF-A0A8T5T456-F1
#
_cell.length_a   1.000
_cell.length_b   1.000
_cell.length_c   1.000
_cell.angle_alpha   90.00
_cell.angle_beta   90.00
_cell.angle_gamma   90.00
#
_symmetry.space_group_name_H-M   'P 1'
#
loop_
_entity.id
_entity.type
_entity.pdbx_description
1 polymer ?
#
loop_
_entity_poly.entity_id
_entity_poly.type
_entity_poly.pdbx_seq_one_letter_code
_entity_poly.pdbx_strand_id
1 'polypeptide(L)' 'MTQKLMRTYEEICLEKLKELGLATAREWSVAMGYENPNALAKVIRRILNNTPERLIVLHRRKPRQYKTNDY' A
#
# COMPACT_ATOMS: atom_id res chain seq x y z
N MET A 1 25.54 2.90 -16.89
CA MET A 1 24.96 3.77 -15.85
C MET A 1 23.58 3.26 -15.51
N THR A 2 23.43 2.57 -14.38
CA THR A 2 22.14 2.05 -13.93
C THR A 2 21.32 3.23 -13.43
N GLN A 3 20.35 3.69 -14.20
CA GLN A 3 19.35 4.66 -13.73
C GLN A 3 18.58 3.98 -12.60
N LYS A 4 18.97 4.27 -11.35
CA LYS A 4 18.20 3.88 -10.17
C LYS A 4 16.91 4.71 -10.26
N LEU A 5 15.86 4.18 -10.88
CA LEU A 5 14.55 4.83 -10.93
C LEU A 5 14.24 5.31 -9.51
N MET A 6 14.11 6.61 -9.31
CA MET A 6 13.70 7.15 -8.02
C MET A 6 12.29 6.63 -7.77
N ARG A 7 12.18 5.58 -6.93
CA ARG A 7 10.88 5.02 -6.56
C ARG A 7 10.11 6.06 -5.78
N THR A 8 8.88 6.29 -6.19
CA THR A 8 7.92 7.11 -5.44
C THR A 8 7.61 6.44 -4.10
N TYR A 9 7.18 7.22 -3.12
CA TYR A 9 6.84 6.67 -1.81
C TYR A 9 5.66 5.69 -1.90
N GLU A 10 4.73 5.94 -2.81
CA GLU A 10 3.61 5.06 -3.16
C GLU A 10 4.11 3.70 -3.67
N GLU A 11 5.16 3.66 -4.49
CA GLU A 11 5.75 2.40 -4.97
C GLU A 11 6.41 1.61 -3.85
N ILE A 12 7.15 2.26 -2.95
CA ILE A 12 7.73 1.59 -1.77
C ILE A 12 6.62 0.97 -0.92
N CYS A 13 5.52 1.71 -0.71
CA CYS A 13 4.37 1.20 0.03
C CYS A 13 3.75 -0.01 -0.67
N LEU A 14 3.55 0.06 -1.99
CA LEU A 14 2.97 -1.04 -2.78
C LEU A 14 3.86 -2.28 -2.79
N GLU A 15 5.18 -2.12 -2.91
CA GLU A 15 6.13 -3.24 -2.79
C GLU A 15 6.05 -3.90 -1.42
N LYS A 16 5.95 -3.10 -0.36
CA LYS A 16 5.77 -3.65 0.98
C LYS A 16 4.44 -4.38 1.14
N LEU A 17 3.37 -3.85 0.55
CA LEU A 17 2.08 -4.54 0.55
C LEU A 17 2.14 -5.86 -0.24
N LYS A 18 2.90 -5.89 -1.33
CA LYS A 18 3.16 -7.10 -2.11
C LYS A 18 3.91 -8.15 -1.30
N GLU A 19 4.94 -7.76 -0.55
CA GLU A 19 5.65 -8.65 0.39
C GLU A 19 4.71 -9.25 1.45
N LEU A 20 3.74 -8.47 1.94
CA LEU A 20 2.74 -8.93 2.90
C LEU A 20 1.66 -9.82 2.28
N GLY A 21 1.42 -9.69 0.97
CA GLY A 21 0.37 -10.37 0.21
C GLY A 21 -1.04 -9.83 0.49
N LEU A 22 -1.43 -9.72 1.76
CA LEU A 22 -2.70 -9.17 2.21
C LEU A 22 -2.54 -8.52 3.59
N ALA A 23 -2.95 -7.26 3.72
CA ALA A 23 -2.84 -6.55 5.00
C ALA A 23 -3.97 -5.55 5.21
N THR A 24 -4.33 -5.30 6.46
CA THR A 24 -5.09 -4.13 6.87
C THR A 24 -4.23 -2.87 6.79
N ALA A 25 -4.85 -1.68 6.78
CA ALA A 25 -4.11 -0.41 6.81
C ALA A 25 -3.17 -0.29 8.03
N ARG A 26 -3.58 -0.88 9.16
CA ARG A 26 -2.77 -0.93 10.39
C ARG A 26 -1.54 -1.82 10.21
N GLU A 27 -1.73 -3.06 9.79
CA GLU A 27 -0.61 -4.00 9.56
C GLU A 27 0.36 -3.46 8.53
N TRP A 28 -0.15 -2.87 7.45
CA TRP A 28 0.67 -2.23 6.44
C TRP A 28 1.45 -1.04 6.99
N SER A 29 0.82 -0.18 7.81
CA SER A 29 1.51 0.97 8.45
C SER A 29 2.61 0.51 9.41
N VAL A 30 2.34 -0.52 10.22
CA VAL A 30 3.33 -1.10 11.14
C VAL A 30 4.48 -1.74 10.38
N ALA A 31 4.21 -2.47 9.29
CA ALA A 31 5.25 -3.07 8.46
C ALA A 31 6.14 -2.03 7.74
N MET A 32 5.64 -0.80 7.57
CA MET A 32 6.40 0.35 7.08
C MET A 32 7.19 1.07 8.19
N GLY A 33 7.10 0.62 9.45
CA GLY A 33 7.79 1.19 10.61
C GLY A 33 7.04 2.34 11.29
N TYR A 34 5.77 2.57 10.98
CA TYR A 34 4.98 3.61 11.64
C TYR A 34 4.37 3.13 12.95
N GLU A 35 4.49 3.95 14.00
CA GLU A 35 3.76 3.76 15.25
C GLU A 35 2.26 4.07 15.11
N ASN A 36 1.91 5.02 14.23
CA ASN A 36 0.52 5.39 13.99
C ASN A 36 -0.13 4.44 12.95
N PRO A 37 -1.18 3.69 13.32
CA PRO A 37 -1.85 2.75 12.42
C PRO A 37 -2.58 3.40 11.23
N ASN A 38 -2.75 4.72 11.25
CA ASN A 38 -3.38 5.50 10.18
C ASN A 38 -2.38 6.28 9.32
N ALA A 39 -1.06 6.08 9.51
CA ALA A 39 -0.03 6.83 8.80
C ALA A 39 -0.18 6.73 7.27
N LEU A 40 -0.60 5.56 6.77
CA LEU A 40 -0.78 5.33 5.33
C LEU A 40 -2.13 5.82 4.77
N ALA A 41 -3.03 6.41 5.55
CA ALA A 41 -4.36 6.79 5.07
C ALA A 41 -4.32 7.77 3.88
N LYS A 42 -3.38 8.72 3.88
CA LYS A 42 -3.18 9.66 2.76
C LYS A 42 -2.59 8.97 1.53
N VAL A 43 -1.66 8.06 1.72
CA VAL A 43 -1.00 7.28 0.64
C VAL A 43 -2.01 6.36 -0.03
N ILE A 44 -2.80 5.62 0.75
CA ILE A 44 -3.89 4.77 0.25
C ILE A 44 -4.86 5.59 -0.60
N ARG A 45 -5.28 6.77 -0.12
CA ARG A 45 -6.18 7.65 -0.88
C ARG A 45 -5.56 8.11 -2.20
N ARG A 46 -4.28 8.48 -2.19
CA ARG A 46 -3.57 8.94 -3.37
C ARG A 46 -3.40 7.83 -4.41
N ILE A 47 -3.07 6.61 -3.98
CA ILE A 47 -3.00 5.43 -4.86
C ILE A 47 -4.38 5.16 -5.48
N LEU A 48 -5.44 5.13 -4.68
CA LEU A 48 -6.80 4.92 -5.19
C LEU A 48 -7.28 6.00 -6.16
N ASN A 49 -6.77 7.23 -6.04
CA ASN A 49 -7.14 8.32 -6.94
C ASN A 49 -6.31 8.34 -8.23
N ASN A 50 -5.02 8.02 -8.15
CA ASN A 50 -4.08 8.21 -9.27
C ASN A 50 -3.80 6.90 -10.03
N THR A 51 -3.77 5.77 -9.32
CA THR A 51 -3.44 4.44 -9.85
C THR A 51 -4.34 3.35 -9.21
N PRO A 52 -5.66 3.49 -9.32
CA PRO A 52 -6.62 2.57 -8.68
C PRO A 52 -6.40 1.12 -9.09
N GLU A 53 -5.93 0.87 -10.31
CA GLU A 53 -5.64 -0.45 -10.86
C GLU A 53 -4.56 -1.21 -10.08
N ARG A 54 -3.70 -0.53 -9.31
CA ARG A 54 -2.59 -1.16 -8.57
C ARG A 54 -2.98 -1.65 -7.18
N LEU A 55 -4.13 -1.23 -6.64
CA LEU A 55 -4.54 -1.52 -5.26
C LEU A 55 -5.95 -2.11 -5.20
N ILE A 56 -6.04 -3.36 -4.77
CA ILE A 56 -7.33 -4.02 -4.55
C ILE A 56 -7.77 -3.81 -3.11
N VAL A 57 -8.98 -3.27 -2.94
CA VAL A 57 -9.62 -3.08 -1.63
C VAL A 57 -10.67 -4.16 -1.41
N LEU A 58 -10.47 -5.00 -0.38
CA LEU A 58 -11.43 -6.04 -0.01
C LEU A 58 -12.46 -5.48 0.97
N HIS A 59 -13.65 -5.15 0.45
CA HIS A 59 -14.70 -4.44 1.18
C HIS A 59 -15.62 -5.32 2.05
N ARG A 60 -15.53 -6.65 1.94
CA ARG A 60 -16.51 -7.57 2.55
C ARG A 60 -16.37 -7.77 4.07
N ARG A 61 -15.27 -7.32 4.69
CA ARG A 61 -15.07 -7.38 6.16
C ARG A 61 -14.38 -6.11 6.65
N LYS A 62 -14.78 -5.61 7.82
CA LYS A 62 -14.02 -4.60 8.57
C LYS A 62 -13.08 -5.32 9.55
N PRO A 63 -11.85 -4.83 9.75
CA PRO A 63 -11.20 -3.74 9.03
C PRO A 63 -10.95 -4.06 7.54
N ARG A 64 -10.95 -3.02 6.68
CA ARG A 64 -10.68 -3.19 5.24
C ARG A 64 -9.29 -3.79 5.05
N GLN A 65 -9.20 -4.76 4.17
CA GLN A 65 -7.93 -5.37 3.77
C GLN A 65 -7.55 -4.91 2.36
N TYR A 66 -6.25 -4.88 2.11
CA TYR A 66 -5.64 -4.37 0.90
C TYR A 66 -4.66 -5.42 0.38
N LYS A 67 -4.60 -5.56 -0.94
CA LYS A 67 -3.55 -6.30 -1.64
C LYS A 67 -3.17 -5.57 -2.92
N THR A 68 -1.96 -5.81 -3.42
CA THR A 68 -1.56 -5.32 -4.74
C THR A 68 -2.30 -6.09 -5.84
N ASN A 69 -2.53 -5.42 -6.96
CA ASN A 69 -2.95 -6.07 -8.18
C ASN A 69 -1.68 -6.39 -8.99
N ASP A 70 -1.25 -7.65 -8.97
CA ASP A 70 -0.13 -8.11 -9.77
C ASP A 70 -0.68 -8.60 -11.13
N TYR A 71 -0.51 -7.77 -12.16
CA TYR A 71 -0.55 -8.19 -13.57
C TYR A 71 0.88 -8.31 -14.10
#